data_AF-A0A171BAK9-F1
#
_entry.id   AF-A0A171BAK9-F1
#
_cell.length_a   1.000
_cell.length_b   1.000
_cell.length_c   1.000
_cell.angle_alpha   90.00
_cell.angle_beta   90.00
_cell.angle_gamma   90.00
#
_symmetry.space_group_name_H-M   'P 1'
#
loop_
_entity.id
_entity.type
_entity.pdbx_description
1 polymer ?
#
loop_
_entity_poly.entity_id
_entity_poly.type
_entity_poly.pdbx_seq_one_letter_code
_entity_poly.pdbx_strand_id
1 'polypeptide(L)'
;ELMKIPNFLHLTPPAIKKHCQALKKFCTEWPKGLETEEQMKNHFPLEVISFDYCYSSPSIRNPLARIITIKFPLSRLKFDQHSKDKFLRLVGERYDAATDTVTIVTDKCPLKMQNYDYALYLLTALYHESWVVEPWENEKCEADLEYYDWENSRSKKMLSLY
;
A
#
# COMPACT_ATOMS: atom_id res chain seq x y z
N GLU A 1 -39.98 -21.22 -20.44
CA GLU A 1 -39.53 -19.85 -20.11
C GLU A 1 -39.32 -19.56 -18.63
N LEU A 2 -40.31 -19.73 -17.73
CA LEU A 2 -40.14 -19.38 -16.30
C LEU A 2 -39.01 -20.12 -15.56
N MET A 3 -38.64 -21.34 -15.97
CA MET A 3 -37.51 -22.08 -15.38
C MET A 3 -36.13 -21.50 -15.72
N LYS A 4 -36.02 -20.60 -16.71
CA LYS A 4 -34.75 -19.96 -17.07
C LYS A 4 -34.43 -18.76 -16.18
N ILE A 5 -35.42 -18.25 -15.45
CA ILE A 5 -35.28 -17.05 -14.63
C ILE A 5 -34.68 -17.46 -13.27
N PRO A 6 -33.54 -16.88 -12.86
CA PRO A 6 -33.07 -17.02 -11.49
C PRO A 6 -34.05 -16.30 -10.57
N ASN A 7 -34.96 -17.05 -9.96
CA ASN A 7 -35.99 -16.48 -9.12
C ASN A 7 -35.45 -16.18 -7.71
N PHE A 8 -36.00 -15.14 -7.08
CA PHE A 8 -35.60 -14.67 -5.76
C PHE A 8 -36.66 -14.96 -4.70
N LEU A 9 -37.52 -15.96 -4.91
CA LEU A 9 -38.63 -16.29 -4.00
C LEU A 9 -38.15 -16.71 -2.61
N HIS A 10 -36.92 -17.21 -2.50
CA HIS A 10 -36.25 -17.56 -1.25
C HIS A 10 -35.57 -16.35 -0.56
N LEU A 11 -35.46 -15.21 -1.24
CA LEU A 11 -34.85 -13.96 -0.75
C LEU A 11 -35.90 -12.85 -0.58
N THR A 12 -37.10 -13.21 -0.11
CA THR A 12 -38.14 -12.22 0.22
C THR A 12 -37.74 -11.38 1.44
N PRO A 13 -38.22 -10.12 1.57
CA PRO A 13 -37.86 -9.26 2.69
C PRO A 13 -38.12 -9.88 4.09
N PRO A 14 -39.22 -10.60 4.34
CA PRO A 14 -39.42 -11.29 5.62
C PRO A 14 -38.39 -12.39 5.89
N ALA A 15 -38.01 -13.15 4.85
CA ALA A 15 -36.99 -14.20 4.95
C ALA A 15 -35.61 -13.59 5.27
N ILE A 16 -35.22 -12.53 4.56
CA ILE A 16 -33.95 -11.81 4.81
C ILE A 16 -33.90 -11.29 6.25
N LYS A 17 -34.96 -10.66 6.76
CA LYS A 17 -35.01 -10.18 8.16
C LYS A 17 -34.76 -11.31 9.16
N LYS A 18 -35.42 -12.46 8.96
CA LYS A 18 -35.24 -13.65 9.81
C LYS A 18 -33.81 -14.22 9.72
N HIS A 19 -33.26 -14.32 8.51
CA HIS A 19 -31.88 -14.79 8.28
C HIS A 19 -30.86 -13.87 8.96
N CYS A 20 -30.95 -12.56 8.73
CA CYS A 20 -30.04 -11.58 9.33
C CYS A 20 -30.13 -11.60 10.86
N GLN A 21 -31.32 -11.74 11.44
CA GLN A 21 -31.47 -11.85 12.89
C GLN A 21 -30.76 -13.08 13.48
N ALA A 22 -30.82 -14.22 12.79
CA ALA A 22 -30.09 -15.43 13.19
C ALA A 22 -28.57 -15.28 13.03
N LEU A 23 -28.13 -14.49 12.04
CA LEU A 23 -26.71 -14.25 11.75
C LEU A 23 -26.05 -13.24 12.69
N LYS A 24 -26.81 -12.34 13.32
CA LYS A 24 -26.27 -11.28 14.20
C LYS A 24 -25.31 -11.79 15.28
N LYS A 25 -25.52 -13.00 15.80
CA LYS A 25 -24.65 -13.62 16.82
C LYS A 25 -23.21 -13.90 16.34
N PHE A 26 -22.97 -13.91 15.03
CA PHE A 26 -21.65 -14.11 14.43
C PHE A 26 -20.96 -12.79 14.09
N CYS A 27 -21.66 -11.65 14.17
CA CYS A 27 -21.10 -10.33 13.89
C CYS A 27 -20.50 -9.74 15.17
N THR A 28 -19.48 -8.90 14.99
CA THR A 28 -18.90 -8.07 16.05
C THR A 28 -19.20 -6.60 15.80
N GLU A 29 -19.31 -5.81 16.87
CA GLU A 29 -19.48 -4.35 16.73
C GLU A 29 -18.22 -3.73 16.12
N TRP A 30 -18.42 -2.68 15.31
CA TRP A 30 -17.31 -1.88 14.80
C TRP A 30 -16.67 -1.06 15.94
N PRO A 31 -15.34 -0.98 16.02
CA PRO A 31 -14.65 -0.19 17.05
C PRO A 31 -15.05 1.30 17.02
N LYS A 32 -15.31 1.85 18.21
CA LYS A 32 -15.54 3.29 18.41
C LYS A 32 -14.23 4.07 18.22
N GLY A 33 -14.31 5.28 17.69
CA GLY A 33 -13.17 6.12 17.37
C GLY A 33 -12.56 5.88 15.98
N LEU A 34 -13.14 4.97 15.18
CA LEU A 34 -12.79 4.72 13.78
C LEU A 34 -14.00 4.96 12.86
N GLU A 35 -14.80 5.97 13.16
CA GLU A 35 -16.01 6.30 12.41
C GLU A 35 -15.69 7.01 11.08
N THR A 36 -14.55 7.70 11.00
CA THR A 36 -14.12 8.42 9.78
C THR A 36 -12.84 7.82 9.18
N GLU A 37 -12.68 7.97 7.87
CA GLU A 37 -11.46 7.55 7.17
C GLU A 37 -10.20 8.23 7.73
N GLU A 38 -10.31 9.48 8.17
CA GLU A 38 -9.19 10.22 8.75
C GLU A 38 -8.71 9.56 10.05
N GLN A 39 -9.65 9.17 10.93
CA GLN A 39 -9.32 8.43 12.15
C GLN A 39 -8.65 7.09 11.82
N MET A 40 -9.19 6.37 10.84
CA MET A 40 -8.61 5.09 10.39
C MET A 40 -7.18 5.27 9.89
N LYS A 41 -6.94 6.21 8.98
CA LYS A 41 -5.60 6.51 8.45
C LYS A 41 -4.65 7.03 9.52
N ASN A 42 -5.18 7.69 10.56
CA ASN A 42 -4.41 8.15 11.71
C ASN A 42 -3.87 7.01 12.57
N HIS A 43 -4.69 6.00 12.85
CA HIS A 43 -4.29 4.86 13.68
C HIS A 43 -3.63 3.72 12.88
N PHE A 44 -4.05 3.53 11.63
CA PHE A 44 -3.65 2.42 10.77
C PHE A 44 -3.22 2.95 9.39
N PRO A 45 -1.96 3.39 9.24
CA PRO A 45 -1.48 4.03 8.01
C PRO A 45 -1.17 3.04 6.87
N LEU A 46 -1.14 1.74 7.16
CA LEU A 46 -0.87 0.69 6.18
C LEU A 46 -2.18 0.04 5.71
N GLU A 47 -2.47 0.16 4.42
CA GLU A 47 -3.58 -0.52 3.76
C GLU A 47 -3.06 -1.79 3.05
N VAL A 48 -3.79 -2.88 3.22
CA VAL A 48 -3.50 -4.17 2.57
C VAL A 48 -4.68 -4.53 1.69
N ILE A 49 -4.43 -4.62 0.39
CA ILE A 49 -5.45 -4.90 -0.63
C ILE A 49 -5.23 -6.31 -1.16
N SER A 50 -6.29 -7.12 -1.12
CA SER A 50 -6.33 -8.46 -1.71
C SER A 50 -7.67 -8.69 -2.41
N PHE A 51 -7.69 -9.58 -3.40
CA PHE A 51 -8.88 -9.89 -4.18
C PHE A 51 -9.25 -11.37 -4.05
N ASP A 52 -10.55 -11.64 -3.91
CA ASP A 52 -11.11 -12.99 -3.94
C ASP A 52 -12.15 -13.10 -5.06
N TYR A 53 -12.17 -14.24 -5.74
CA TYR A 53 -12.94 -14.44 -6.96
C TYR A 53 -13.88 -15.62 -6.81
N CYS A 54 -15.17 -15.40 -7.09
CA CYS A 54 -16.21 -16.42 -7.04
C CYS A 54 -16.79 -16.64 -8.45
N TYR A 55 -16.59 -17.85 -8.98
CA TYR A 55 -17.11 -18.26 -10.29
C TYR A 55 -17.95 -19.52 -10.17
N SER A 56 -18.89 -19.72 -11.09
CA SER A 56 -19.63 -20.98 -11.26
C SER A 56 -18.78 -22.04 -12.00
N SER A 57 -17.61 -22.35 -11.46
CA SER A 57 -16.62 -23.28 -12.01
C SER A 57 -16.44 -24.49 -11.08
N PRO A 58 -16.11 -25.69 -11.60
CA PRO A 58 -15.74 -26.83 -10.77
C PRO A 58 -14.42 -26.61 -10.00
N SER A 59 -13.61 -25.63 -10.40
CA SER A 59 -12.37 -25.26 -9.71
C SER A 59 -12.56 -23.97 -8.91
N ILE A 60 -12.12 -23.98 -7.65
CA ILE A 60 -12.06 -22.79 -6.79
C ILE A 60 -10.78 -21.97 -6.99
N ARG A 61 -9.83 -22.45 -7.81
CA ARG A 61 -8.50 -21.83 -7.93
C ARG A 61 -8.55 -20.65 -8.89
N ASN A 62 -8.09 -19.49 -8.45
CA ASN A 62 -7.78 -18.35 -9.31
C ASN A 62 -6.35 -17.86 -9.06
N PRO A 63 -5.46 -17.85 -10.08
CA PRO A 63 -4.09 -17.38 -9.93
C PRO A 63 -3.98 -15.90 -9.53
N LEU A 64 -4.99 -15.07 -9.79
CA LEU A 64 -5.01 -13.64 -9.43
C LEU A 64 -5.22 -13.41 -7.93
N ALA A 65 -5.83 -14.36 -7.21
CA ALA A 65 -6.10 -14.24 -5.78
C ALA A 65 -4.83 -14.21 -4.91
N ARG A 66 -3.66 -14.54 -5.47
CA ARG A 66 -2.38 -14.52 -4.75
C ARG A 66 -1.77 -13.13 -4.65
N ILE A 67 -2.20 -12.18 -5.49
CA ILE A 67 -1.60 -10.85 -5.60
C ILE A 67 -1.94 -10.05 -4.35
N ILE A 68 -0.93 -9.46 -3.73
CA ILE A 68 -1.07 -8.55 -2.59
C ILE A 68 -0.50 -7.19 -2.94
N THR A 69 -1.28 -6.16 -2.65
CA THR A 69 -0.84 -4.77 -2.75
C THR A 69 -0.86 -4.17 -1.35
N ILE A 70 0.26 -3.59 -0.92
CA ILE A 70 0.29 -2.74 0.27
C ILE A 70 0.45 -1.28 -0.14
N LYS A 71 -0.26 -0.40 0.55
CA LYS A 71 -0.18 1.04 0.37
C LYS A 71 0.04 1.74 1.70
N PHE A 72 0.93 2.71 1.71
CA PHE A 72 1.16 3.54 2.89
C PHE A 72 1.69 4.91 2.48
N PRO A 73 1.35 5.97 3.22
CA PRO A 73 1.91 7.28 2.98
C PRO A 73 3.36 7.38 3.50
N LEU A 74 4.25 7.98 2.71
CA LEU A 74 5.67 8.13 3.07
C LEU A 74 5.84 8.99 4.33
N SER A 75 5.01 10.02 4.50
CA SER A 75 4.99 10.90 5.68
C SER A 75 4.77 10.18 7.02
N ARG A 76 4.25 8.95 7.03
CA ARG A 76 4.07 8.15 8.25
C ARG A 76 5.32 7.40 8.68
N LEU A 77 6.29 7.26 7.79
CA LEU A 77 7.59 6.71 8.14
C LEU A 77 8.46 7.80 8.77
N LYS A 78 9.22 7.42 9.80
CA LYS A 78 10.19 8.32 10.43
C LYS A 78 11.46 8.30 9.59
N PHE A 79 11.67 9.34 8.80
CA PHE A 79 12.87 9.55 7.99
C PHE A 79 13.48 10.92 8.28
N ASP A 80 14.80 10.99 8.15
CA ASP A 80 15.52 12.25 7.98
C ASP A 80 15.66 12.59 6.48
N GLN A 81 16.41 13.65 6.16
CA GLN A 81 16.57 14.09 4.78
C GLN A 81 17.31 13.06 3.91
N HIS A 82 18.35 12.42 4.46
CA HIS A 82 19.15 11.41 3.76
C HIS A 82 18.32 10.16 3.48
N SER A 83 17.73 9.56 4.51
CA SER A 83 16.97 8.32 4.40
C SER A 83 15.72 8.50 3.54
N LYS A 84 15.08 9.67 3.55
CA LYS A 84 13.98 9.98 2.64
C LYS A 84 14.43 10.03 1.18
N ASP A 85 15.52 10.74 0.87
CA ASP A 85 16.08 10.81 -0.50
C ASP A 85 16.50 9.42 -0.99
N LYS A 86 17.22 8.66 -0.16
CA LYS A 86 17.62 7.29 -0.49
C LYS A 86 16.42 6.37 -0.69
N PHE A 87 15.41 6.45 0.19
CA PHE A 87 14.19 5.65 0.06
C PHE A 87 13.48 5.92 -1.27
N LEU A 88 13.28 7.19 -1.63
CA LEU A 88 12.61 7.60 -2.88
C LEU A 88 13.32 7.04 -4.12
N ARG A 89 14.66 7.07 -4.14
CA ARG A 89 15.47 6.46 -5.22
C ARG A 89 15.30 4.95 -5.30
N LEU A 90 15.25 4.26 -4.16
CA LEU A 90 15.10 2.80 -4.11
C LEU A 90 13.70 2.34 -4.56
N VAL A 91 12.65 3.06 -4.17
CA VAL A 91 11.27 2.69 -4.54
C VAL A 91 10.92 3.05 -5.98
N GLY A 92 11.50 4.13 -6.51
CA GLY A 92 11.29 4.60 -7.88
C GLY A 92 9.83 4.89 -8.18
N GLU A 93 9.32 4.37 -9.30
CA GLU A 93 7.95 4.58 -9.80
C GLU A 93 6.83 4.08 -8.86
N ARG A 94 7.18 3.38 -7.78
CA ARG A 94 6.21 2.90 -6.77
C ARG A 94 5.71 4.01 -5.85
N TYR A 95 6.37 5.17 -5.84
CA TYR A 95 5.95 6.33 -5.06
C TYR A 95 5.24 7.35 -5.95
N ASP A 96 4.08 7.81 -5.51
CA ASP A 96 3.35 8.91 -6.11
C ASP A 96 3.50 10.19 -5.26
N ALA A 97 4.19 11.19 -5.82
CA ALA A 97 4.44 12.46 -5.17
C ALA A 97 3.17 13.32 -4.98
N ALA A 98 2.13 13.13 -5.80
CA ALA A 98 0.89 13.90 -5.69
C ALA A 98 0.05 13.47 -4.48
N THR A 99 0.12 12.18 -4.12
CA THR A 99 -0.67 11.58 -3.04
C THR A 99 0.16 11.14 -1.84
N ASP A 100 1.48 11.37 -1.85
CA ASP A 100 2.45 10.92 -0.85
C ASP A 100 2.41 9.39 -0.62
N THR A 101 1.93 8.60 -1.58
CA THR A 101 1.62 7.18 -1.37
C THR A 101 2.63 6.27 -2.04
N VAL A 102 3.17 5.33 -1.27
CA VAL A 102 4.00 4.22 -1.78
C VAL A 102 3.11 3.00 -2.00
N THR A 103 3.21 2.39 -3.17
CA THR A 103 2.47 1.17 -3.53
C THR A 103 3.43 0.02 -3.84
N ILE A 104 3.39 -1.04 -3.04
CA ILE A 104 4.18 -2.27 -3.28
C ILE A 104 3.22 -3.40 -3.67
N VAL A 105 3.41 -3.93 -4.88
CA VAL A 105 2.64 -5.07 -5.40
C VAL A 105 3.52 -6.32 -5.42
N THR A 106 3.00 -7.42 -4.90
CA THR A 106 3.69 -8.71 -4.80
C THR A 106 2.83 -9.83 -5.35
N ASP A 107 3.41 -10.63 -6.25
CA ASP A 107 2.72 -11.72 -6.97
C ASP A 107 3.62 -12.95 -7.21
N LYS A 108 4.80 -12.95 -6.60
CA LYS A 108 5.89 -13.93 -6.84
C LYS A 108 5.59 -15.30 -6.24
N CYS A 109 4.96 -15.35 -5.09
CA CYS A 109 4.70 -16.58 -4.37
C CYS A 109 3.33 -17.17 -4.73
N PRO A 110 3.15 -18.51 -4.70
CA PRO A 110 1.85 -19.13 -4.98
C PRO A 110 0.75 -18.77 -3.98
N LEU A 111 1.10 -18.60 -2.70
CA LEU A 111 0.12 -18.33 -1.64
C LEU A 111 0.03 -16.83 -1.33
N LYS A 112 -1.20 -16.37 -1.09
CA LYS A 112 -1.52 -14.99 -0.67
C LYS A 112 -0.71 -14.57 0.57
N MET A 113 -0.63 -15.46 1.57
CA MET A 113 0.11 -15.22 2.82
C MET A 113 1.59 -14.95 2.57
N GLN A 114 2.23 -15.73 1.68
CA GLN A 114 3.64 -15.56 1.36
C GLN A 114 3.92 -14.23 0.66
N ASN A 115 3.03 -13.80 -0.25
CA ASN A 115 3.16 -12.48 -0.87
C ASN A 115 2.94 -11.35 0.14
N TYR A 116 2.02 -11.51 1.10
CA TYR A 116 1.85 -10.58 2.20
C TYR A 116 3.11 -10.44 3.06
N ASP A 117 3.67 -11.56 3.51
CA ASP A 117 4.92 -11.56 4.30
C ASP A 117 6.08 -10.95 3.51
N TYR A 118 6.14 -11.24 2.20
CA TYR A 118 7.16 -10.68 1.32
C TYR A 118 6.99 -9.16 1.12
N ALA A 119 5.75 -8.67 1.00
CA ALA A 119 5.47 -7.24 0.90
C ALA A 119 5.92 -6.49 2.16
N LEU A 120 5.66 -7.06 3.34
CA LEU A 120 6.13 -6.52 4.62
C LEU A 120 7.66 -6.58 4.72
N TYR A 121 8.27 -7.69 4.31
CA TYR A 121 9.73 -7.80 4.25
C TYR A 121 10.35 -6.71 3.37
N LEU A 122 9.81 -6.46 2.18
CA LEU A 122 10.29 -5.41 1.28
C LEU A 122 10.18 -4.03 1.92
N LEU A 123 9.05 -3.72 2.57
CA LEU A 123 8.89 -2.48 3.33
C LEU A 123 9.96 -2.33 4.41
N THR A 124 10.17 -3.37 5.22
CA THR A 124 11.16 -3.38 6.30
C THR A 124 12.58 -3.23 5.76
N ALA A 125 12.95 -3.97 4.71
CA ALA A 125 14.26 -3.89 4.09
C ALA A 125 14.52 -2.49 3.51
N LEU A 126 13.57 -1.94 2.74
CA LEU A 126 13.67 -0.58 2.20
C LEU A 126 13.83 0.45 3.31
N TYR A 127 13.04 0.35 4.39
CA TYR A 127 13.15 1.27 5.52
C TYR A 127 14.56 1.24 6.13
N HIS A 128 15.10 0.07 6.44
CA HIS A 128 16.40 -0.06 7.10
C HIS A 128 17.57 0.30 6.17
N GLU A 129 17.55 -0.16 4.92
CA GLU A 129 18.61 0.16 3.93
C GLU A 129 18.68 1.65 3.61
N SER A 130 17.55 2.37 3.71
CA SER A 130 17.53 3.82 3.57
C SER A 130 18.30 4.56 4.67
N TRP A 131 18.44 3.98 5.86
CA TRP A 131 19.22 4.59 6.95
C TRP A 131 20.72 4.31 6.86
N VAL A 132 21.11 3.26 6.15
CA VAL A 132 22.52 2.91 5.97
C VAL A 132 23.15 3.93 5.02
N VAL A 133 24.34 4.43 5.33
CA VAL A 133 25.12 5.29 4.44
C VAL A 133 26.28 4.47 3.89
N GLU A 134 26.28 4.24 2.59
CA GLU A 134 27.35 3.52 1.90
C GLU A 134 28.42 4.46 1.35
N PRO A 135 29.69 4.01 1.20
CA PRO A 135 30.78 4.88 0.74
C PRO A 135 30.54 5.55 -0.61
N TRP A 136 29.88 4.84 -1.53
CA TRP A 136 29.57 5.32 -2.87
C TRP A 136 28.52 6.43 -2.90
N GLU A 137 27.78 6.66 -1.81
CA GLU A 137 26.81 7.77 -1.74
C GLU A 137 27.51 9.14 -1.74
N ASN A 138 28.80 9.18 -1.39
CA ASN A 138 29.62 10.39 -1.48
C ASN A 138 30.04 10.74 -2.92
N GLU A 139 29.86 9.82 -3.87
CA GLU A 139 30.16 10.05 -5.30
C GLU A 139 29.02 10.77 -6.04
N LYS A 140 27.93 11.06 -5.33
CA LYS A 140 26.73 11.73 -5.85
C LYS A 140 27.08 13.11 -6.44
N CYS A 141 26.72 13.31 -7.70
CA CYS A 141 26.98 14.55 -8.44
C CYS A 141 25.79 15.51 -8.41
N GLU A 142 26.00 16.76 -8.83
CA GLU A 142 24.92 17.78 -8.89
C GLU A 142 23.73 17.32 -9.76
N ALA A 143 23.99 16.55 -10.83
CA ALA A 143 22.97 16.00 -11.71
C ALA A 143 22.05 14.97 -11.03
N ASP A 144 22.51 14.36 -9.94
CA ASP A 144 21.77 13.36 -9.20
C ASP A 144 20.90 13.97 -8.09
N LEU A 145 20.98 15.29 -7.85
CA LEU A 145 20.17 15.97 -6.84
C LEU A 145 18.76 16.25 -7.37
N GLU A 146 17.74 15.78 -6.65
CA GLU A 146 16.34 16.07 -6.96
C GLU A 146 15.93 17.52 -6.62
N TYR A 147 16.82 18.25 -5.95
CA TYR A 147 16.64 19.65 -5.59
C TYR A 147 17.88 20.45 -5.98
N TYR A 148 17.70 21.75 -6.17
CA TYR A 148 18.81 22.65 -6.43
C TYR A 148 19.50 23.06 -5.12
N ASP A 149 20.75 22.63 -4.93
CA ASP A 149 21.58 23.04 -3.80
C ASP A 149 22.33 24.33 -4.11
N TRP A 150 21.87 25.46 -3.56
CA TRP A 150 22.51 26.76 -3.73
C TRP A 150 23.95 26.78 -3.24
N GLU A 151 24.23 26.14 -2.10
CA GLU A 151 25.52 26.24 -1.40
C GLU A 151 26.67 25.66 -2.24
N ASN A 152 26.41 24.54 -2.90
CA ASN A 152 27.39 23.89 -3.77
C ASN A 152 27.31 24.33 -5.24
N SER A 153 26.32 25.16 -5.59
CA SER A 153 26.04 25.54 -6.98
C SER A 153 27.15 26.35 -7.65
N ARG A 154 27.26 26.19 -8.97
CA ARG A 154 28.06 27.05 -9.84
C ARG A 154 27.65 28.54 -9.73
N SER A 155 26.38 28.82 -9.51
CA SER A 155 25.84 30.18 -9.40
C SER A 155 26.41 30.92 -8.18
N LYS A 156 26.46 30.27 -7.02
CA LYS A 156 27.07 30.85 -5.81
C LYS A 156 28.57 31.09 -5.99
N LYS A 157 29.28 30.13 -6.57
CA LYS A 157 30.72 30.26 -6.90
C LYS A 157 30.98 31.46 -7.82
N MET A 158 30.11 31.69 -8.81
CA MET A 158 30.22 32.83 -9.72
C MET A 158 29.94 34.17 -9.04
N LEU A 159 28.98 34.23 -8.11
CA LEU A 159 28.70 35.43 -7.33
C LEU A 159 29.80 35.78 -6.33
N SER A 160 30.46 34.78 -5.73
CA SER A 160 31.57 35.03 -4.78
C SER A 160 32.88 35.50 -5.44
N LEU A 161 32.96 35.47 -6.78
CA LEU A 161 34.10 35.98 -7.54
C LEU A 161 33.97 37.47 -7.89
N TYR A 162 32.83 38.09 -7.56
CA TYR A 162 32.58 39.53 -7.64
C TYR A 162 32.61 40.15 -6.24
#